data_AF-K0KEW0-F1
#
_entry.id   AF-K0KEW0-F1
#
_cell.length_a   1.000
_cell.length_b   1.000
_cell.length_c   1.000
_cell.angle_alpha   90.00
_cell.angle_beta   90.00
_cell.angle_gamma   90.00
#
_symmetry.space_group_name_H-M   'P 1'
#
loop_
_entity.id
_entity.type
_entity.pdbx_description
1 polymer ?
#
loop_
_entity_poly.entity_id
_entity_poly.type
_entity_poly.pdbx_seq_one_letter_code
_entity_poly.pdbx_strand_id
1 'polypeptide(L)'
;MPQKALKVKPKEKKRERITKKQQNPKNYAPKIIKAKNPKVAAMDKLSKVHSVTTSTEKLIASRVGHLELLTGSRREIERQQKLEKKKAAEKKK
;
A
#
# COMPACT_ATOMS: atom_id res chain seq x y z
N MET A 1 -50.67 -15.01 -54.03
CA MET A 1 -49.60 -15.69 -53.27
C MET A 1 -49.20 -14.81 -52.10
N PRO A 2 -49.43 -15.21 -50.84
CA PRO A 2 -49.08 -14.37 -49.71
C PRO A 2 -47.54 -14.29 -49.56
N GLN A 3 -47.00 -13.08 -49.59
CA GLN A 3 -45.56 -12.84 -49.48
C GLN A 3 -45.11 -13.11 -48.03
N LYS A 4 -44.22 -14.09 -47.85
CA LYS A 4 -43.70 -14.49 -46.54
C LYS A 4 -42.85 -13.36 -45.93
N ALA A 5 -43.13 -12.99 -44.68
CA ALA A 5 -42.42 -11.90 -44.00
C ALA A 5 -40.91 -12.17 -43.91
N LEU A 6 -40.10 -11.17 -44.26
CA LEU A 6 -38.65 -11.24 -44.23
C LEU A 6 -38.18 -11.34 -42.77
N LYS A 7 -37.61 -12.49 -42.40
CA LYS A 7 -37.12 -12.74 -41.03
C LYS A 7 -35.81 -11.98 -40.83
N VAL A 8 -35.90 -10.73 -40.37
CA VAL A 8 -34.74 -9.93 -39.96
C VAL A 8 -34.16 -10.58 -38.72
N LYS A 9 -33.00 -11.24 -38.86
CA LYS A 9 -32.22 -11.68 -37.70
C LYS A 9 -31.73 -10.43 -36.99
N PRO A 10 -32.06 -10.18 -35.71
CA PRO A 10 -31.37 -9.15 -34.96
C PRO A 10 -29.89 -9.57 -34.92
N LYS A 11 -28.99 -8.73 -35.43
CA LYS A 11 -27.57 -8.87 -35.10
C LYS A 11 -27.48 -8.65 -33.59
N GLU A 12 -27.47 -9.73 -32.83
CA GLU A 12 -27.10 -9.67 -31.42
C GLU A 12 -25.73 -9.00 -31.35
N LYS A 13 -25.69 -7.84 -30.70
CA LYS A 13 -24.43 -7.18 -30.36
C LYS A 13 -23.57 -8.24 -29.68
N LYS A 14 -22.36 -8.50 -30.19
CA LYS A 14 -21.41 -9.37 -29.50
C LYS A 14 -21.22 -8.78 -28.11
N ARG A 15 -21.83 -9.42 -27.12
CA ARG A 15 -21.47 -9.27 -25.71
C ARG A 15 -20.04 -9.75 -25.68
N GLU A 16 -19.08 -8.83 -25.75
CA GLU A 16 -17.72 -9.15 -25.33
C GLU A 16 -17.88 -9.96 -24.05
N ARG A 17 -17.38 -11.20 -24.09
CA ARG A 17 -17.52 -12.12 -22.98
C ARG A 17 -16.68 -11.53 -21.86
N ILE A 18 -17.28 -10.68 -21.03
CA ILE A 18 -16.75 -10.30 -19.72
C ILE A 18 -16.76 -11.61 -18.94
N THR A 19 -15.69 -12.37 -19.09
CA THR A 19 -15.50 -13.58 -18.30
C THR A 19 -15.41 -13.13 -16.86
N LYS A 20 -15.97 -13.90 -15.92
CA LYS A 20 -15.76 -13.71 -14.47
C LYS A 20 -14.28 -13.75 -14.05
N LYS A 21 -13.35 -13.95 -14.99
CA LYS A 21 -11.91 -14.04 -14.84
C LYS A 21 -11.21 -13.01 -15.75
N GLN A 22 -11.67 -11.77 -15.75
CA GLN A 22 -10.93 -10.68 -16.40
C GLN A 22 -9.61 -10.48 -15.64
N GLN A 23 -8.51 -10.97 -16.22
CA GLN A 23 -7.16 -10.91 -15.62
C GLN A 23 -6.47 -9.55 -15.81
N ASN A 24 -7.03 -8.65 -16.62
CA ASN A 24 -6.43 -7.35 -16.86
C ASN A 24 -6.79 -6.40 -15.72
N PRO A 25 -5.81 -5.91 -14.94
CA PRO A 25 -6.07 -4.90 -13.93
C PRO A 25 -6.61 -3.63 -14.59
N LYS A 26 -7.45 -2.88 -13.87
CA LYS A 26 -7.98 -1.58 -14.32
C LYS A 26 -6.81 -0.64 -14.66
N ASN A 27 -6.99 0.30 -15.59
CA ASN A 27 -5.93 1.24 -16.03
C ASN A 27 -5.30 2.03 -14.86
N TYR A 28 -6.09 2.32 -13.82
CA TYR A 28 -5.67 3.04 -12.61
C TYR A 28 -5.28 2.11 -11.45
N ALA A 29 -5.23 0.80 -11.65
CA ALA A 29 -4.77 -0.12 -10.63
C ALA A 29 -3.23 0.00 -10.46
N PRO A 30 -2.72 -0.07 -9.23
CA PRO A 30 -1.29 -0.04 -8.99
C PRO A 30 -0.61 -1.24 -9.67
N LYS A 31 0.48 -0.96 -10.40
CA LYS A 31 1.27 -2.00 -11.08
C LYS A 31 2.01 -2.84 -10.05
N ILE A 32 1.77 -4.15 -10.03
CA ILE A 32 2.52 -5.09 -9.19
C ILE A 32 3.85 -5.41 -9.87
N ILE A 33 4.92 -4.78 -9.43
CA ILE A 33 6.29 -5.06 -9.92
C ILE A 33 6.83 -6.26 -9.15
N LYS A 34 6.91 -7.43 -9.79
CA LYS A 34 7.51 -8.64 -9.21
C LYS A 34 8.98 -8.72 -9.61
N ALA A 35 9.82 -9.23 -8.70
CA ALA A 35 11.20 -9.57 -9.03
C ALA A 35 11.22 -10.61 -10.16
N LYS A 36 12.03 -10.36 -11.20
CA LYS A 36 12.21 -11.30 -12.32
C LYS A 36 13.10 -12.49 -11.95
N ASN A 37 14.03 -12.28 -11.01
CA ASN A 37 14.96 -13.31 -10.55
C ASN A 37 14.27 -14.22 -9.51
N PRO A 38 14.23 -15.56 -9.73
CA PRO A 38 13.54 -16.48 -8.82
C PRO A 38 14.16 -16.53 -7.42
N LYS A 39 15.48 -16.32 -7.29
CA LYS A 39 16.16 -16.30 -5.98
C LYS A 39 15.70 -15.10 -5.15
N VAL A 40 15.65 -13.93 -5.76
CA VAL A 40 15.17 -12.70 -5.11
C VAL A 40 13.70 -12.85 -4.75
N ALA A 41 12.87 -13.40 -5.64
CA ALA A 41 11.47 -13.66 -5.34
C ALA A 41 11.25 -14.62 -4.16
N ALA A 42 12.13 -15.61 -3.97
CA ALA A 42 12.10 -16.50 -2.81
C ALA A 42 12.53 -15.78 -1.52
N MET A 43 13.58 -14.96 -1.59
CA MET A 43 14.02 -14.13 -0.45
C MET A 43 12.97 -13.09 -0.04
N ASP A 44 12.28 -12.47 -0.99
CA ASP A 44 11.19 -11.52 -0.71
C ASP A 44 10.03 -12.20 0.03
N LYS A 45 9.69 -13.44 -0.33
CA LYS A 45 8.67 -14.22 0.38
C LYS A 45 9.14 -14.59 1.78
N LEU A 46 10.39 -15.00 1.92
CA LEU A 46 10.98 -15.35 3.20
C LEU A 46 11.03 -14.13 4.14
N SER A 47 11.43 -12.97 3.62
CA SER A 47 11.46 -11.69 4.34
C SER A 47 10.08 -11.29 4.84
N LYS A 48 9.02 -11.47 4.04
CA LYS A 48 7.64 -11.18 4.49
C LYS A 48 7.19 -11.99 5.70
N VAL A 49 7.67 -13.24 5.83
CA VAL A 49 7.25 -14.14 6.91
C VAL A 49 8.18 -14.04 8.12
N HIS A 50 9.49 -13.93 7.90
CA HIS A 50 10.52 -14.00 8.93
C HIS A 50 11.30 -12.69 9.13
N SER A 51 10.75 -11.55 8.70
CA SER A 51 11.41 -10.26 8.92
C SER A 51 11.50 -9.96 10.42
N VAL A 52 12.71 -10.08 10.95
CA VAL A 52 13.08 -9.71 12.32
C VAL A 52 12.84 -8.21 12.56
N THR A 53 13.04 -7.37 11.55
CA THR A 53 12.80 -5.92 11.67
C THR A 53 11.31 -5.64 11.89
N THR A 54 10.41 -6.23 11.12
CA THR A 54 8.96 -5.99 11.29
C THR A 54 8.42 -6.55 12.61
N SER A 55 8.94 -7.68 13.09
CA SER A 55 8.51 -8.25 14.38
C SER A 55 9.03 -7.43 15.56
N THR A 56 10.28 -6.96 15.49
CA THR A 56 10.87 -6.07 16.51
C THR A 56 10.21 -4.70 16.49
N GLU A 57 9.96 -4.09 15.34
CA GLU A 57 9.22 -2.83 15.22
C GLU A 57 7.82 -2.91 15.82
N LYS A 58 7.08 -4.00 15.55
CA LYS A 58 5.78 -4.24 16.18
C LYS A 58 5.89 -4.42 17.68
N LEU A 59 6.89 -5.15 18.16
CA LEU A 59 7.14 -5.35 19.59
C LEU A 59 7.47 -4.02 20.28
N ILE A 60 8.34 -3.21 19.69
CA ILE A 60 8.70 -1.90 20.23
C ILE A 60 7.46 -0.99 20.22
N ALA A 61 6.71 -0.95 19.12
CA ALA A 61 5.47 -0.16 19.02
C ALA A 61 4.39 -0.61 20.02
N SER A 62 4.29 -1.90 20.33
CA SER A 62 3.36 -2.40 21.36
C SER A 62 3.75 -2.01 22.78
N ARG A 63 5.05 -1.82 23.04
CA ARG A 63 5.56 -1.51 24.38
C ARG A 63 5.61 -0.01 24.65
N VAL A 64 6.04 0.77 23.66
CA VAL A 64 6.30 2.21 23.78
C VAL A 64 5.18 3.03 23.15
N GLY A 65 4.39 2.43 22.25
CA GLY A 65 3.39 3.13 21.44
C GLY A 65 3.98 3.63 20.12
N HIS A 66 3.23 3.48 19.03
CA HIS A 66 3.69 3.90 17.69
C HIS A 66 3.97 5.41 17.62
N LEU A 67 3.14 6.22 18.27
CA LEU A 67 3.29 7.67 18.28
C LEU A 67 4.58 8.11 18.96
N GLU A 68 4.98 7.47 20.06
CA GLU A 68 6.22 7.81 20.75
C GLU A 68 7.47 7.48 19.91
N LEU A 69 7.41 6.48 19.03
CA LEU A 69 8.49 6.21 18.08
C LEU A 69 8.57 7.27 16.95
N LEU A 70 7.43 7.83 16.54
CA LEU A 70 7.39 8.84 15.48
C LEU A 70 7.67 10.25 16.00
N THR A 71 7.11 10.62 17.14
CA THR A 71 7.18 11.98 17.69
C THR A 71 8.22 12.13 18.80
N GLY A 72 8.79 11.02 19.29
CA GLY A 72 9.64 10.98 20.48
C GLY A 72 8.82 10.80 21.77
N SER A 73 9.48 10.34 22.83
CA SER A 73 8.85 10.20 24.14
C SER A 73 8.56 11.57 24.77
N ARG A 74 7.56 11.65 25.64
CA ARG A 74 7.21 12.90 26.35
C ARG A 74 8.42 13.54 27.03
N ARG A 75 9.31 12.73 27.62
CA ARG A 75 10.52 13.21 28.31
C ARG A 75 11.53 13.83 27.35
N GLU A 76 11.65 13.30 26.14
CA GLU A 76 12.54 13.84 25.12
C GLU A 76 11.99 15.15 24.55
N ILE A 77 10.69 15.20 24.27
CA ILE A 77 10.00 16.41 23.79
C ILE A 77 10.15 17.54 24.82
N GLU A 78 9.87 17.26 26.10
CA GLU A 78 10.03 18.24 27.18
C GLU A 78 11.49 18.72 27.32
N ARG A 79 12.47 17.84 27.10
CA ARG A 79 13.89 18.19 27.13
C ARG A 79 14.28 19.06 25.93
N GLN A 80 13.83 18.72 24.72
CA GLN A 80 14.07 19.51 23.50
C GLN A 80 13.46 20.91 23.63
N GLN A 81 12.20 21.01 24.07
CA GLN A 81 11.54 22.30 24.29
C GLN A 81 12.28 23.17 25.31
N LYS A 82 12.79 22.58 26.40
CA LYS A 82 13.61 23.30 27.39
C LYS A 82 14.92 23.82 26.77
N LEU A 83 15.59 23.02 25.95
CA LEU A 83 16.82 23.41 25.26
C LEU A 83 16.57 24.53 24.24
N GLU A 84 15.49 24.44 23.46
CA GLU A 84 15.09 25.48 22.50
C GLU A 84 14.78 26.80 23.19
N LYS A 85 14.04 26.77 24.30
CA LYS A 85 13.75 27.96 25.12
C LYS A 85 15.02 28.62 25.65
N LYS A 86 16.00 27.82 26.12
CA LYS A 86 17.29 28.36 26.58
C LYS A 86 18.07 29.01 25.44
N LYS A 87 18.16 28.37 24.27
CA LYS A 87 18.82 28.93 23.08
C LYS A 87 18.13 30.21 22.59
N ALA A 88 16.79 30.25 22.63
CA ALA A 88 16.03 31.44 22.24
C ALA A 88 16.23 32.61 23.22
N ALA A 89 16.36 32.32 24.52
CA ALA A 89 16.68 33.33 25.53
C ALA A 89 18.11 33.86 25.40
N GLU A 90 19.08 32.99 25.09
CA GLU A 90 20.47 33.36 24.86
C GLU A 90 20.65 34.21 23.60
N LYS A 91 19.92 33.91 22.51
CA LYS A 91 19.90 34.75 21.29
C LYS A 91 19.22 36.11 21.45
N LYS A 92 18.36 36.28 22.44
CA LYS A 92 17.68 37.55 22.73
C LYS A 92 18.48 38.47 23.66
N LYS A 93 19.54 37.94 24.26
CA LYS A 93 20.43 38.65 25.16
C LYS A 93 21.62 39.22 24.39
#